data_AF-A0A8J7SXU0-F1
#
_entry.id   AF-A0A8J7SXU0-F1
#
_cell.length_a   1.000
_cell.length_b   1.000
_cell.length_c   1.000
_cell.angle_alpha   90.00
_cell.angle_beta   90.00
_cell.angle_gamma   90.00
#
_symmetry.space_group_name_H-M   'P 1'
#
loop_
_entity.id
_entity.type
_entity.pdbx_description
1 polymer ?
#
loop_
_entity_poly.entity_id
_entity_poly.type
_entity_poly.pdbx_seq_one_letter_code
_entity_poly.pdbx_strand_id
1 'polypeptide(L)'
;MTDEDIQRGIEGDPDARNTDAAFWRNARIVAPLRKRPVTLRLDADLLSWFRLKRGYQTEINAVLRAYMAAHRGKRSAGLRKRAARRLGAAAE
;
A
#
# COMPACT_ATOMS: atom_id res chain seq x y z
N MET A 1 -27.57 -32.39 -0.98
CA MET A 1 -26.70 -31.59 -1.87
C MET A 1 -25.34 -32.25 -1.80
N THR A 2 -24.90 -32.87 -2.89
CA THR A 2 -23.60 -33.57 -2.92
C THR A 2 -22.50 -32.63 -3.39
N ASP A 3 -21.25 -32.98 -3.07
CA ASP A 3 -20.08 -32.23 -3.52
C ASP A 3 -20.00 -32.16 -5.07
N GLU A 4 -20.54 -33.17 -5.76
CA GLU A 4 -20.67 -33.21 -7.23
C GLU A 4 -21.66 -32.18 -7.77
N ASP A 5 -22.77 -31.93 -7.07
CA ASP A 5 -23.74 -30.91 -7.47
C ASP A 5 -23.17 -29.50 -7.30
N ILE A 6 -22.30 -29.30 -6.29
CA ILE A 6 -21.59 -28.04 -6.06
C ILE A 6 -20.57 -27.80 -7.18
N GLN A 7 -19.78 -28.81 -7.52
CA GLN A 7 -18.77 -28.75 -8.59
C GLN A 7 -19.41 -28.36 -9.94
N ARG A 8 -20.52 -29.02 -10.29
CA ARG A 8 -21.25 -28.79 -11.54
C ARG A 8 -21.80 -27.37 -11.64
N GLY A 9 -22.23 -26.80 -10.51
CA GLY A 9 -22.69 -25.41 -10.42
C GLY A 9 -21.56 -24.40 -10.63
N ILE A 10 -20.36 -24.67 -10.09
CA ILE A 10 -19.18 -23.81 -10.28
C ILE A 10 -18.69 -23.87 -11.73
N GLU A 11 -18.66 -25.05 -12.35
CA GLU A 11 -18.22 -25.22 -13.74
C GLU A 11 -19.17 -24.58 -14.77
N GLY A 12 -20.46 -24.51 -14.44
CA GLY A 12 -21.47 -23.88 -15.28
C GLY A 12 -21.58 -22.35 -15.15
N ASP A 13 -20.90 -21.73 -14.18
CA ASP A 13 -20.97 -20.29 -13.93
C ASP A 13 -19.80 -19.56 -14.65
N PRO A 14 -20.08 -18.72 -15.66
CA PRO A 14 -19.06 -17.98 -16.39
C PRO A 14 -18.36 -16.90 -15.54
N ASP A 15 -18.93 -16.49 -14.40
CA ASP A 15 -18.33 -15.53 -13.47
C ASP A 15 -17.50 -16.22 -12.38
N ALA A 16 -17.63 -17.54 -12.23
CA ALA A 16 -16.86 -18.33 -11.28
C ALA A 16 -15.41 -18.47 -11.77
N ARG A 17 -14.55 -17.55 -11.31
CA ARG A 17 -13.10 -17.70 -11.47
C ARG A 17 -12.60 -18.79 -10.53
N ASN A 18 -12.25 -19.93 -11.09
CA ASN A 18 -11.63 -21.01 -10.32
C ASN A 18 -10.30 -20.50 -9.72
N THR A 19 -10.13 -20.66 -8.40
CA THR A 19 -8.92 -20.23 -7.67
C THR A 19 -8.11 -21.45 -7.30
N ASP A 20 -7.52 -22.05 -8.31
CA ASP A 20 -6.82 -23.34 -8.22
C ASP A 20 -5.54 -23.24 -7.39
N ALA A 21 -4.93 -24.38 -7.07
CA ALA A 21 -3.60 -24.43 -6.45
C ALA A 21 -2.54 -23.62 -7.23
N ALA A 22 -2.66 -23.53 -8.55
CA ALA A 22 -1.79 -22.71 -9.39
C ALA A 22 -1.92 -21.21 -9.13
N PHE A 23 -3.14 -20.73 -8.87
CA PHE A 23 -3.43 -19.35 -8.52
C PHE A 23 -2.80 -18.98 -7.18
N TRP A 24 -3.03 -19.82 -6.15
CA TRP A 24 -2.51 -19.57 -4.80
C TRP A 24 -0.99 -19.65 -4.69
N ARG A 25 -0.31 -20.42 -5.54
CA ARG A 25 1.17 -20.49 -5.60
C ARG A 25 1.84 -19.13 -5.84
N ASN A 26 1.20 -18.25 -6.62
CA ASN A 26 1.75 -16.94 -6.98
C ASN A 26 0.98 -15.77 -6.33
N ALA A 27 -0.03 -16.07 -5.52
CA ALA A 27 -0.87 -15.06 -4.90
C ALA A 27 -0.06 -14.24 -3.88
N ARG A 28 0.09 -12.93 -4.14
CA ARG A 28 0.69 -12.01 -3.18
C ARG A 28 -0.32 -11.67 -2.11
N ILE A 29 -0.16 -12.23 -0.91
CA ILE A 29 -0.93 -11.83 0.26
C ILE A 29 -0.54 -10.39 0.63
N VAL A 30 -1.43 -9.44 0.33
CA VAL A 30 -1.27 -8.05 0.77
C VAL A 30 -2.01 -7.89 2.08
N ALA A 31 -1.29 -8.05 3.19
CA ALA A 31 -1.86 -7.73 4.49
C ALA A 31 -2.21 -6.23 4.53
N PRO A 32 -3.44 -5.84 4.89
CA PRO A 32 -3.80 -4.43 5.02
C PRO A 32 -2.96 -3.83 6.16
N LEU A 33 -2.03 -2.94 5.81
CA LEU A 33 -1.21 -2.27 6.81
C LEU A 33 -2.14 -1.43 7.70
N ARG A 34 -2.19 -1.73 8.99
CA ARG A 34 -3.00 -0.96 9.94
C ARG A 34 -2.53 0.49 9.93
N LYS A 35 -3.40 1.39 9.47
CA LYS A 35 -3.15 2.84 9.53
C LYS A 35 -3.18 3.27 10.99
N ARG A 36 -2.23 4.10 11.41
CA ARG A 36 -2.25 4.70 12.75
C ARG A 36 -3.06 5.99 12.69
N PRO A 37 -4.07 6.20 13.56
CA PRO A 37 -4.78 7.46 13.62
C PRO A 37 -3.82 8.54 14.10
N VAL A 38 -3.82 9.68 13.41
CA VAL A 38 -3.03 10.86 13.77
C VAL A 38 -3.88 12.11 13.53
N THR A 39 -3.68 13.13 14.37
CA THR A 39 -4.28 14.46 14.16
C THR A 39 -3.27 15.32 13.40
N LEU A 40 -3.65 15.77 12.21
CA LEU A 40 -2.84 16.65 11.36
C LEU A 40 -3.67 17.88 11.00
N ARG A 41 -3.04 19.06 11.04
CA ARG A 41 -3.64 20.30 10.54
C ARG A 41 -3.45 20.39 9.03
N LEU A 42 -4.53 20.67 8.33
CA LEU A 42 -4.57 20.91 6.89
C LEU A 42 -5.25 22.24 6.65
N ASP A 43 -4.87 22.93 5.58
CA ASP A 43 -5.53 24.16 5.18
C ASP A 43 -7.01 23.90 4.84
N ALA A 44 -7.87 24.86 5.14
CA ALA A 44 -9.31 24.70 5.07
C ALA A 44 -9.81 24.49 3.64
N ASP A 45 -9.21 25.19 2.68
CA ASP A 45 -9.48 25.09 1.25
C ASP A 45 -9.05 23.72 0.68
N LEU A 46 -7.84 23.26 1.04
CA LEU A 46 -7.32 21.95 0.66
C LEU A 46 -8.22 20.84 1.18
N LEU A 47 -8.60 20.90 2.46
CA LEU A 47 -9.51 19.93 3.05
C LEU A 47 -10.88 19.96 2.37
N SER A 48 -11.39 21.15 2.05
CA SER A 48 -12.68 21.30 1.35
C SER A 48 -12.64 20.67 -0.04
N TRP A 49 -11.56 20.89 -0.79
CA TRP A 49 -11.37 20.29 -2.11
C TRP A 49 -11.32 18.75 -2.04
N PHE A 50 -10.56 18.19 -1.11
CA PHE A 50 -10.48 16.73 -0.94
C PHE A 50 -11.82 16.12 -0.54
N ARG A 51 -12.63 16.81 0.28
CA ARG A 51 -13.94 16.33 0.75
C ARG A 51 -15.01 16.24 -0.35
N LEU A 52 -14.78 16.82 -1.53
CA LEU A 52 -15.67 16.64 -2.69
C LEU A 52 -15.76 15.18 -3.14
N LYS A 53 -14.75 14.35 -2.82
CA LYS A 53 -14.67 12.94 -3.21
C LYS A 53 -14.93 12.01 -2.03
N ARG A 54 -15.60 10.89 -2.29
CA ARG A 54 -15.70 9.79 -1.31
C ARG A 54 -14.31 9.20 -1.07
N GLY A 55 -13.96 8.95 0.20
CA GLY A 55 -12.67 8.35 0.55
C GLY A 55 -11.49 9.32 0.59
N TYR A 56 -11.74 10.62 0.76
CA TYR A 56 -10.72 11.68 0.77
C TYR A 56 -9.50 11.42 1.68
N GLN A 57 -9.69 10.78 2.84
CA GLN A 57 -8.57 10.41 3.73
C GLN A 57 -7.61 9.39 3.08
N THR A 58 -8.14 8.47 2.27
CA THR A 58 -7.34 7.50 1.52
C THR A 58 -6.57 8.19 0.40
N GLU A 59 -7.19 9.17 -0.27
CA GLU A 59 -6.53 9.97 -1.31
C GLU A 59 -5.39 10.82 -0.72
N ILE A 60 -5.64 11.53 0.38
CA ILE A 60 -4.61 12.27 1.14
C ILE A 60 -3.43 11.35 1.48
N ASN A 61 -3.70 10.17 2.04
CA ASN A 61 -2.64 9.22 2.37
C ASN A 61 -1.88 8.70 1.14
N ALA A 62 -2.56 8.52 -0.01
CA ALA A 62 -1.90 8.12 -1.26
C ALA A 62 -0.95 9.20 -1.78
N VAL A 63 -1.36 10.47 -1.74
CA VAL A 63 -0.52 11.62 -2.11
C VAL A 63 0.72 11.70 -1.22
N LEU A 64 0.55 11.57 0.11
CA LEU A 64 1.68 11.59 1.05
C LEU A 64 2.66 10.42 0.81
N ARG A 65 2.15 9.25 0.42
CA ARG A 65 2.98 8.09 0.04
C ARG A 65 3.77 8.34 -1.24
N ALA A 66 3.13 8.90 -2.26
CA ALA A 66 3.80 9.25 -3.52
C ALA A 66 4.89 10.31 -3.28
N TYR A 67 4.59 11.35 -2.48
CA TYR A 67 5.57 12.34 -2.08
C TYR A 67 6.77 11.72 -1.34
N MET A 68 6.49 10.82 -0.38
CA MET A 68 7.54 10.09 0.33
C MET A 68 8.41 9.26 -0.61
N ALA A 69 7.83 8.54 -1.56
CA ALA A 69 8.56 7.73 -2.52
C ALA A 69 9.49 8.58 -3.40
N ALA A 70 8.97 9.70 -3.94
CA ALA A 70 9.74 10.65 -4.75
C ALA A 70 10.92 11.28 -3.99
N HIS A 71 10.78 11.48 -2.67
CA HIS A 71 11.81 12.11 -1.83
C HIS A 71 12.74 11.11 -1.14
N ARG A 72 12.37 9.83 -1.05
CA ARG A 72 13.21 8.78 -0.45
C ARG A 72 14.48 8.52 -1.25
N GLY A 73 14.45 8.63 -2.59
CA GLY A 73 15.65 8.51 -3.43
C GLY A 73 16.72 9.57 -3.14
N LYS A 74 16.32 10.78 -2.71
CA LYS A 74 17.22 11.89 -2.37
C LYS A 74 17.71 11.81 -0.91
N ARG A 75 16.86 11.35 0.02
CA ARG A 75 17.17 11.26 1.46
C ARG A 75 18.01 10.04 1.85
N SER A 76 17.83 8.89 1.21
CA SER A 76 18.65 7.70 1.49
C SER A 76 20.11 7.89 1.07
N ALA A 77 20.37 8.65 0.00
CA ALA A 77 21.71 9.06 -0.40
C ALA A 77 22.37 10.00 0.64
N GLY A 78 21.64 11.01 1.14
CA GLY A 78 22.15 11.94 2.15
C GLY A 78 22.37 11.30 3.53
N LEU A 79 21.48 10.40 3.95
CA LEU A 79 21.60 9.69 5.24
C LEU A 79 22.76 8.68 5.21
N ARG A 80 22.93 7.95 4.09
CA ARG A 80 24.10 7.06 3.88
C ARG A 80 25.41 7.84 3.86
N LYS A 81 25.45 9.00 3.18
CA LYS A 81 26.65 9.87 3.15
C LYS A 81 27.03 10.41 4.53
N ARG A 82 26.04 10.79 5.36
CA ARG A 82 26.27 11.24 6.74
C ARG A 82 26.69 10.11 7.67
N ALA A 83 26.13 8.91 7.52
CA ALA A 83 26.52 7.74 8.30
C ALA A 83 27.97 7.30 7.96
N ALA A 84 28.34 7.27 6.67
CA ALA A 84 29.70 6.96 6.24
C ALA A 84 30.74 7.97 6.77
N ARG A 85 30.41 9.27 6.80
CA ARG A 85 31.31 10.30 7.36
C ARG A 85 31.51 10.18 8.88
N ARG A 86 30.51 9.70 9.62
CA ARG A 86 30.64 9.46 11.07
C ARG A 86 31.46 8.21 11.40
N LEU A 87 31.42 7.20 10.53
CA LEU A 87 32.23 5.99 10.69
C LEU A 87 33.69 6.21 10.28
N GLY A 88 33.96 7.06 9.28
CA GLY A 88 35.33 7.44 8.90
C GLY A 88 36.03 8.38 9.89
N ALA A 89 35.29 9.23 10.60
CA ALA A 89 35.84 10.16 11.58
C ALA A 89 36.07 9.55 12.99
N ALA A 90 35.72 8.27 13.18
CA ALA A 90 35.92 7.53 14.43
C ALA A 90 37.08 6.51 14.32
N ALA A 91 37.82 6.54 13.21
CA ALA A 91 38.93 5.64 12.90
C ALA A 91 40.29 6.36 12.80
N GLU A 92 40.35 7.64 13.19
CA GLU A 92 41.56 8.43 13.47
C GLU A 92 41.51 8.89 14.93
#